data_AF-A0A8C3TC35-F1
#
_entry.id   AF-A0A8C3TC35-F1
#
_cell.length_a   1.000
_cell.length_b   1.000
_cell.length_c   1.000
_cell.angle_alpha   90.00
_cell.angle_beta   90.00
_cell.angle_gamma   90.00
#
_symmetry.space_group_name_H-M   'P 1'
#
loop_
_entity.id
_entity.type
_entity.pdbx_description
1 polymer ?
#
loop_
_entity_poly.entity_id
_entity_poly.type
_entity_poly.pdbx_seq_one_letter_code
_entity_poly.pdbx_strand_id
1 'polypeptide(L)'
;MAKRLLVTYALWALGGPVGLHHVYLGRDSHALLWMLTLGGFGVGWLWEFWRLPGWVARANASQEPQPRGPEPPALSPVRFFGQVLVGVYFGLAALIGLSSLAGFYLLALPLAVGLGVHVVSSVGDQTSDLGRTLAAAFLTSPVFYGRALAVLPVSLTASMTAQQCRHYKPCRGPRQTLRARLYHLGLAYLAFTAPLAYCAFCNTAATARYTADTISAVLGWLRVFPSLGSFLEQLLLLPYRAWRLLTEGAGFGAGSFQEWEKVYEFVQSFQSERQQLAYKVLGLRDGAPMEEIHKSYRELVKLWHPDHNRHRAEEAERRFIEVQAAYESLVQPRKAKPA
;
A
#
# COMPACT_ATOMS: atom_id res chain seq x y z
N MET A 1 34.93 -0.33 -12.95
CA MET A 1 34.58 0.64 -14.01
C MET A 1 33.85 1.83 -13.40
N ALA A 2 34.27 3.04 -13.78
CA ALA A 2 33.58 4.29 -13.43
C ALA A 2 32.19 4.33 -14.08
N LYS A 3 31.21 4.87 -13.35
CA LYS A 3 29.84 5.06 -13.79
C LYS A 3 29.74 6.34 -14.61
N ARG A 4 29.09 6.25 -15.78
CA ARG A 4 28.91 7.38 -16.70
C ARG A 4 27.57 8.06 -16.43
N LEU A 5 27.58 9.40 -16.44
CA LEU A 5 26.39 10.20 -16.20
C LEU A 5 25.34 10.02 -17.32
N LEU A 6 25.77 10.06 -18.58
CA LEU A 6 24.90 9.88 -19.75
C LEU A 6 24.18 8.53 -19.74
N VAL A 7 24.89 7.45 -19.41
CA VAL A 7 24.30 6.10 -19.30
C VAL A 7 23.25 6.07 -18.19
N THR A 8 23.52 6.74 -17.07
CA THR A 8 22.57 6.85 -15.96
C THR A 8 21.29 7.59 -16.38
N TYR A 9 21.41 8.70 -17.13
CA TYR A 9 20.24 9.42 -17.65
C TYR A 9 19.45 8.62 -18.69
N ALA A 10 20.12 7.90 -19.58
CA ALA A 10 19.44 7.02 -20.55
C ALA A 10 18.64 5.92 -19.84
N LEU A 11 19.22 5.29 -18.81
CA LEU A 11 18.53 4.29 -17.99
C LEU A 11 17.39 4.88 -17.17
N TRP A 12 17.53 6.12 -16.68
CA TRP A 12 16.47 6.85 -15.99
C TRP A 12 15.30 7.19 -16.94
N ALA A 13 15.57 7.55 -18.19
CA ALA A 13 14.51 7.84 -19.17
C ALA A 13 13.77 6.58 -19.62
N LEU A 14 14.50 5.49 -19.92
CA LEU A 14 13.93 4.27 -20.49
C LEU A 14 13.30 3.33 -19.44
N GLY A 15 13.83 3.30 -18.23
CA GLY A 15 13.34 2.40 -17.17
C GLY A 15 13.48 3.00 -15.78
N GLY A 16 13.36 4.32 -15.69
CA GLY A 16 13.39 5.01 -14.41
C GLY A 16 12.28 4.60 -13.46
N PRO A 17 11.01 4.44 -13.87
CA PRO A 17 9.95 3.94 -12.98
C PRO A 17 10.25 2.54 -12.42
N VAL A 18 11.04 1.72 -13.12
CA VAL A 18 11.47 0.38 -12.70
C VAL A 18 12.81 0.42 -11.94
N GLY A 19 13.47 1.58 -11.86
CA GLY A 19 14.71 1.77 -11.09
C GLY A 19 15.97 1.22 -11.77
N LEU A 20 16.03 1.12 -13.10
CA LEU A 20 17.21 0.60 -13.82
C LEU A 20 18.49 1.38 -13.52
N HIS A 21 18.40 2.72 -13.42
CA HIS A 21 19.53 3.58 -13.08
C HIS A 21 20.07 3.29 -11.66
N HIS A 22 19.21 2.90 -10.71
CA HIS A 22 19.65 2.49 -9.37
C HIS A 22 20.39 1.16 -9.38
N VAL A 23 19.95 0.20 -10.18
CA VAL A 23 20.67 -1.08 -10.37
C VAL A 23 22.06 -0.81 -10.96
N TYR A 24 22.16 0.09 -11.95
CA TYR A 24 23.43 0.51 -12.52
C TYR A 24 24.36 1.17 -11.49
N LEU A 25 23.82 2.02 -10.62
CA LEU A 25 24.58 2.71 -9.56
C LEU A 25 24.90 1.84 -8.34
N GLY A 26 24.41 0.59 -8.28
CA GLY A 26 24.67 -0.30 -7.13
C GLY A 26 23.73 -0.07 -5.94
N ARG A 27 22.59 0.59 -6.14
CA ARG A 27 21.66 1.03 -5.08
C ARG A 27 20.45 0.09 -5.02
N ASP A 28 20.68 -1.16 -4.64
CA ASP A 28 19.67 -2.24 -4.75
C ASP A 28 18.39 -1.97 -3.95
N SER A 29 18.48 -1.51 -2.70
CA SER A 29 17.30 -1.15 -1.90
C SER A 29 16.47 -0.02 -2.54
N HIS A 30 17.15 0.90 -3.22
CA HIS A 30 16.49 2.02 -3.93
C HIS A 30 15.82 1.52 -5.22
N ALA A 31 16.49 0.63 -5.97
CA ALA A 31 15.93 -0.03 -7.13
C ALA A 31 14.67 -0.84 -6.75
N LEU A 32 14.75 -1.65 -5.68
CA LEU A 32 13.62 -2.44 -5.19
C LEU A 32 12.45 -1.54 -4.81
N LEU A 33 12.70 -0.47 -4.05
CA LEU A 33 11.65 0.49 -3.71
C LEU A 33 10.97 1.06 -4.96
N TRP A 34 11.73 1.40 -6.00
CA TRP A 34 11.19 1.92 -7.25
C TRP A 34 10.36 0.88 -8.01
N MET A 35 10.84 -0.36 -8.11
CA MET A 35 10.10 -1.47 -8.73
C MET A 35 8.75 -1.70 -8.04
N LEU A 36 8.73 -1.63 -6.71
CA LEU A 36 7.54 -1.92 -5.90
C LEU A 36 6.56 -0.75 -5.83
N THR A 37 7.01 0.48 -6.07
CA THR A 37 6.19 1.71 -5.97
C THR A 37 6.00 2.42 -7.30
N LEU A 38 6.44 1.82 -8.41
CA LEU A 38 6.42 2.41 -9.76
C LEU A 38 7.06 3.80 -9.79
N GLY A 39 8.32 3.87 -9.35
CA GLY A 39 9.10 5.11 -9.37
C GLY A 39 8.83 6.04 -8.19
N GLY A 40 8.55 5.51 -7.00
CA GLY A 40 8.21 6.32 -5.83
C GLY A 40 6.85 6.99 -5.98
N PHE A 41 5.84 6.20 -6.37
CA PHE A 41 4.48 6.65 -6.69
C PHE A 41 4.45 7.66 -7.85
N GLY A 42 5.30 7.45 -8.86
CA GLY A 42 5.44 8.29 -10.05
C GLY A 42 6.16 9.63 -9.85
N VAL A 43 5.93 10.32 -8.73
CA VAL A 43 6.55 11.62 -8.44
C VAL A 43 8.02 11.48 -8.08
N GLY A 44 8.38 10.41 -7.37
CA GLY A 44 9.75 10.14 -6.95
C GLY A 44 10.73 10.15 -8.12
N TRP A 45 10.40 9.43 -9.19
CA TRP A 45 11.20 9.31 -10.42
C TRP A 45 11.52 10.66 -11.08
N LEU A 46 10.55 11.58 -11.14
CA LEU A 46 10.75 12.93 -11.70
C LEU A 46 11.73 13.75 -10.84
N TRP A 47 11.57 13.68 -9.51
CA TRP A 47 12.44 14.38 -8.56
C TRP A 47 13.91 13.90 -8.62
N GLU A 48 14.17 12.68 -9.08
CA GLU A 48 15.53 12.15 -9.17
C GLU A 48 16.39 12.83 -10.22
N PHE A 49 15.78 13.43 -11.24
CA PHE A 49 16.50 14.07 -12.34
C PHE A 49 17.61 15.01 -11.85
N TRP A 50 17.31 15.80 -10.81
CA TRP A 50 18.24 16.74 -10.18
C TRP A 50 19.27 16.08 -9.25
N ARG A 51 19.01 14.86 -8.77
CA ARG A 51 19.89 14.14 -7.82
C ARG A 51 20.87 13.19 -8.50
N LEU A 52 20.61 12.81 -9.75
CA LEU A 52 21.43 11.88 -10.53
C LEU A 52 22.92 12.26 -10.58
N PRO A 53 23.33 13.52 -10.84
CA PRO A 53 24.75 13.89 -10.88
C PRO A 53 25.47 13.61 -9.57
N GLY A 54 24.83 13.94 -8.44
CA GLY A 54 25.37 13.70 -7.10
C GLY A 54 25.52 12.22 -6.78
N TRP A 55 24.62 11.37 -7.26
CA TRP A 55 24.73 9.91 -7.05
C TRP A 55 25.81 9.26 -7.91
N VAL A 56 25.99 9.71 -9.15
CA VAL A 56 27.09 9.24 -10.01
C VAL A 56 28.43 9.63 -9.40
N ALA A 57 28.57 10.87 -8.94
CA ALA A 57 29.77 11.34 -8.23
C ALA A 57 30.08 10.46 -7.01
N ARG A 58 29.08 10.19 -6.15
CA ARG A 58 29.25 9.30 -4.99
C ARG A 58 29.56 7.86 -5.37
N ALA A 59 28.92 7.31 -6.40
CA ALA A 59 29.17 5.94 -6.87
C ALA A 59 30.59 5.75 -7.42
N ASN A 60 31.20 6.82 -7.91
CA ASN A 60 32.58 6.85 -8.36
C ASN A 60 33.56 7.12 -7.20
N ALA A 61 33.21 8.00 -6.26
CA ALA A 61 34.02 8.36 -5.09
C ALA A 61 34.10 7.24 -4.02
N SER A 62 33.10 6.38 -3.93
CA SER A 62 33.00 5.28 -2.94
C SER A 62 33.98 4.11 -3.16
N GLN A 63 35.09 4.35 -3.86
CA GLN A 63 36.26 3.45 -3.86
C GLN A 63 37.19 3.72 -2.67
N GLU A 64 37.09 4.88 -2.02
CA GLU A 64 37.88 5.20 -0.84
C GLU A 64 37.06 5.01 0.45
N PRO A 65 37.52 4.17 1.41
CA PRO A 65 36.84 4.03 2.70
C PRO A 65 36.97 5.33 3.49
N GLN A 66 35.86 6.06 3.66
CA GLN A 66 35.81 7.12 4.66
C GLN A 66 35.55 6.50 6.04
N PRO A 67 36.43 6.72 7.04
CA PRO A 67 36.13 6.35 8.42
C PRO A 67 34.98 7.23 8.91
N ARG A 68 33.78 6.65 9.03
CA ARG A 68 32.61 7.32 9.62
C ARG A 68 32.55 6.95 11.09
N GLY A 69 32.47 7.97 11.95
CA GLY A 69 32.38 7.80 13.40
C GLY A 69 31.11 7.04 13.85
N PRO A 70 31.01 6.69 15.14
CA PRO A 70 29.90 5.92 15.70
C PRO A 70 28.57 6.69 15.79
N GLU A 71 28.56 7.97 15.42
CA GLU A 71 27.36 8.80 15.50
C GLU A 71 26.25 8.32 14.55
N PRO A 72 25.00 8.23 15.04
CA PRO A 72 23.88 7.85 14.20
C PRO A 72 23.62 8.94 13.14
N PRO A 73 23.15 8.56 11.93
CA PRO A 73 22.84 9.53 10.89
C PRO A 73 21.82 10.60 11.34
N ALA A 74 21.81 11.75 10.69
CA ALA A 74 20.81 12.79 10.96
C ALA A 74 19.38 12.31 10.65
N LEU A 75 18.42 12.76 11.48
CA LEU A 75 16.99 12.52 11.24
C LEU A 75 16.56 13.25 9.97
N SER A 76 15.79 12.56 9.11
CA SER A 76 15.26 13.14 7.89
C SER A 76 13.73 12.98 7.90
N PRO A 77 12.97 14.09 8.00
CA PRO A 77 11.51 14.04 7.94
C PRO A 77 11.02 13.33 6.67
N VAL A 78 11.65 13.60 5.53
CA VAL A 78 11.32 12.97 4.24
C VAL A 78 11.45 11.44 4.31
N ARG A 79 12.48 10.91 4.99
CA ARG A 79 12.65 9.45 5.16
C ARG A 79 11.60 8.89 6.11
N PHE A 80 11.30 9.58 7.20
CA PHE A 80 10.25 9.16 8.14
C PHE A 80 8.87 9.10 7.46
N PHE A 81 8.47 10.16 6.75
CA PHE A 81 7.21 10.16 6.00
C PHE A 81 7.20 9.08 4.90
N GLY A 82 8.32 8.91 4.20
CA GLY A 82 8.47 7.83 3.22
C GLY A 82 8.31 6.44 3.84
N GLN A 83 8.86 6.20 5.03
CA GLN A 83 8.72 4.93 5.76
C GLN A 83 7.25 4.67 6.12
N VAL A 84 6.56 5.66 6.68
CA VAL A 84 5.14 5.54 7.05
C VAL A 84 4.30 5.28 5.79
N LEU A 85 4.50 6.05 4.72
CA LEU A 85 3.74 5.90 3.48
C LEU A 85 3.93 4.53 2.83
N VAL A 86 5.18 4.07 2.72
CA VAL A 86 5.49 2.77 2.09
C VAL A 86 5.08 1.61 3.00
N GLY A 87 5.19 1.75 4.32
CA GLY A 87 4.68 0.77 5.27
C GLY A 87 3.16 0.59 5.15
N VAL A 88 2.41 1.70 5.07
CA VAL A 88 0.95 1.67 4.79
C VAL A 88 0.66 1.02 3.44
N TYR A 89 1.39 1.40 2.39
CA TYR A 89 1.25 0.80 1.07
C TYR A 89 1.45 -0.72 1.08
N PHE A 90 2.49 -1.22 1.77
CA PHE A 90 2.73 -2.66 1.89
C PHE A 90 1.63 -3.35 2.70
N GLY A 91 1.13 -2.73 3.77
CA GLY A 91 0.01 -3.27 4.53
C GLY A 91 -1.28 -3.39 3.70
N LEU A 92 -1.57 -2.38 2.87
CA LEU A 92 -2.71 -2.41 1.94
C LEU A 92 -2.52 -3.46 0.84
N ALA A 93 -1.32 -3.57 0.28
CA ALA A 93 -0.99 -4.61 -0.69
C ALA A 93 -1.15 -6.02 -0.09
N ALA A 94 -0.69 -6.22 1.14
CA ALA A 94 -0.87 -7.49 1.86
C ALA A 94 -2.33 -7.79 2.13
N LEU A 95 -3.16 -6.79 2.43
CA LEU A 95 -4.58 -7.03 2.56
C LEU A 95 -5.21 -7.50 1.23
N ILE A 96 -4.87 -6.84 0.12
CA ILE A 96 -5.40 -7.23 -1.19
C ILE A 96 -4.91 -8.65 -1.56
N GLY A 97 -3.64 -8.96 -1.29
CA GLY A 97 -2.98 -10.19 -1.75
C GLY A 97 -3.05 -11.39 -0.79
N LEU A 98 -3.21 -11.16 0.52
CA LEU A 98 -2.96 -12.13 1.58
C LEU A 98 -4.04 -12.17 2.67
N SER A 99 -5.12 -11.40 2.56
CA SER A 99 -6.21 -11.38 3.57
C SER A 99 -6.91 -12.72 3.76
N SER A 100 -6.77 -13.66 2.83
CA SER A 100 -7.29 -15.02 2.95
C SER A 100 -6.49 -15.91 3.92
N LEU A 101 -5.26 -15.53 4.29
CA LEU A 101 -4.42 -16.31 5.18
C LEU A 101 -4.97 -16.33 6.62
N ALA A 102 -4.99 -17.52 7.22
CA ALA A 102 -5.26 -17.66 8.64
C ALA A 102 -4.23 -16.85 9.46
N GLY A 103 -4.72 -16.04 10.40
CA GLY A 103 -3.84 -15.18 11.21
C GLY A 103 -3.26 -13.98 10.45
N PHE A 104 -3.86 -13.54 9.34
CA PHE A 104 -3.43 -12.37 8.55
C PHE A 104 -3.04 -11.15 9.43
N TYR A 105 -3.94 -10.72 10.33
CA TYR A 105 -3.71 -9.55 11.18
C TYR A 105 -2.57 -9.73 12.20
N LEU A 106 -2.22 -10.98 12.55
CA LEU A 106 -1.16 -11.27 13.52
C LEU A 106 0.19 -11.52 12.87
N LEU A 107 0.20 -12.04 11.64
CA LEU A 107 1.41 -12.50 10.95
C LEU A 107 1.69 -11.68 9.69
N ALA A 108 0.82 -11.79 8.68
CA ALA A 108 1.06 -11.25 7.36
C ALA A 108 1.07 -9.72 7.33
N LEU A 109 0.14 -9.08 8.04
CA LEU A 109 0.03 -7.62 8.12
C LEU A 109 1.29 -6.97 8.73
N PRO A 110 1.71 -7.29 9.98
CA PRO A 110 2.87 -6.66 10.59
C PRO A 110 4.17 -6.98 9.85
N LEU A 111 4.29 -8.18 9.27
CA LEU A 111 5.43 -8.55 8.43
C LEU A 111 5.50 -7.65 7.19
N ALA A 112 4.40 -7.50 6.45
CA ALA A 112 4.37 -6.68 5.25
C ALA A 112 4.68 -5.21 5.56
N VAL A 113 4.02 -4.64 6.57
CA VAL A 113 4.24 -3.24 7.00
C VAL A 113 5.69 -3.04 7.44
N GLY A 114 6.24 -3.92 8.27
CA GLY A 114 7.61 -3.81 8.76
C GLY A 114 8.66 -3.95 7.64
N LEU A 115 8.43 -4.84 6.67
CA LEU A 115 9.28 -4.95 5.48
C LEU A 115 9.21 -3.69 4.62
N GLY A 116 8.03 -3.11 4.41
CA GLY A 116 7.86 -1.84 3.69
C GLY A 116 8.63 -0.69 4.33
N VAL A 117 8.52 -0.54 5.65
CA VAL A 117 9.30 0.43 6.44
C VAL A 117 10.80 0.18 6.30
N HIS A 118 11.23 -1.07 6.38
CA HIS A 118 12.65 -1.44 6.31
C HIS A 118 13.25 -1.22 4.91
N VAL A 119 12.49 -1.44 3.83
CA VAL A 119 12.93 -1.14 2.47
C VAL A 119 13.30 0.34 2.35
N VAL A 120 12.47 1.24 2.88
CA VAL A 120 12.76 2.70 2.88
C VAL A 120 13.90 3.06 3.81
N SER A 121 13.96 2.48 5.02
CA SER A 121 15.05 2.74 5.97
C SER A 121 16.42 2.35 5.39
N SER A 122 16.44 1.31 4.56
CA SER A 122 17.61 0.78 3.84
C SER A 122 18.01 1.59 2.61
N VAL A 123 17.31 2.68 2.26
CA VAL A 123 17.64 3.44 1.05
C VAL A 123 18.91 4.29 1.24
N GLY A 124 19.92 4.09 0.40
CA GLY A 124 21.17 4.85 0.43
C GLY A 124 22.20 4.23 1.37
N ASP A 125 22.92 5.08 2.12
CA ASP A 125 24.06 4.71 2.96
C ASP A 125 23.64 4.33 4.40
N GLN A 126 22.35 4.40 4.71
CA GLN A 126 21.79 4.18 6.03
C GLN A 126 20.86 2.96 5.98
N THR A 127 20.68 2.31 7.12
CA THR A 127 19.73 1.22 7.33
C THR A 127 19.24 1.26 8.78
N SER A 128 18.21 0.47 9.09
CA SER A 128 17.76 0.25 10.46
C SER A 128 17.88 -1.22 10.84
N ASP A 129 17.84 -1.50 12.15
CA ASP A 129 17.73 -2.86 12.66
C ASP A 129 16.37 -3.47 12.25
N LEU A 130 16.40 -4.46 11.34
CA LEU A 130 15.19 -5.14 10.84
C LEU A 130 14.43 -5.84 11.97
N GLY A 131 15.15 -6.51 12.88
CA GLY A 131 14.55 -7.29 13.96
C GLY A 131 13.74 -6.41 14.91
N ARG A 132 14.30 -5.26 15.30
CA ARG A 132 13.60 -4.28 16.15
C ARG A 132 12.41 -3.63 15.45
N THR A 133 12.53 -3.33 14.15
CA THR A 133 11.41 -2.77 13.38
C THR A 133 10.26 -3.76 13.22
N LEU A 134 10.57 -5.03 12.98
CA LEU A 134 9.55 -6.08 12.92
C LEU A 134 8.95 -6.31 14.29
N ALA A 135 9.74 -6.41 15.36
CA ALA A 135 9.23 -6.56 16.72
C ALA A 135 8.23 -5.46 17.07
N ALA A 136 8.52 -4.19 16.74
CA ALA A 136 7.58 -3.09 16.94
C ALA A 136 6.27 -3.28 16.17
N ALA A 137 6.35 -3.69 14.90
CA ALA A 137 5.16 -3.96 14.08
C ALA A 137 4.32 -5.11 14.67
N PHE A 138 4.97 -6.22 15.04
CA PHE A 138 4.33 -7.40 15.64
C PHE A 138 3.74 -7.14 17.03
N LEU A 139 4.35 -6.26 17.84
CA LEU A 139 3.80 -5.86 19.13
C LEU A 139 2.60 -4.92 18.98
N THR A 140 2.57 -4.09 17.94
CA THR A 140 1.49 -3.12 17.71
C THR A 140 0.26 -3.79 17.08
N SER A 141 0.45 -4.77 16.20
CA SER A 141 -0.65 -5.38 15.42
C SER A 141 -1.78 -5.97 16.27
N PRO A 142 -1.52 -6.75 17.35
CA PRO A 142 -2.57 -7.34 18.18
C PRO A 142 -3.45 -6.30 18.90
N VAL A 143 -2.92 -5.11 19.20
CA VAL A 143 -3.66 -4.02 19.88
C VAL A 143 -4.83 -3.53 19.02
N PHE A 144 -4.68 -3.62 17.69
CA PHE A 144 -5.68 -3.20 16.71
C PHE A 144 -6.24 -4.39 15.93
N TYR A 145 -6.26 -5.58 16.55
CA TYR A 145 -6.73 -6.80 15.90
C TYR A 145 -8.14 -6.64 15.31
N GLY A 146 -8.30 -7.05 14.05
CA GLY A 146 -9.57 -6.99 13.34
C GLY A 146 -10.01 -5.59 12.90
N ARG A 147 -9.21 -4.55 13.16
CA ARG A 147 -9.51 -3.18 12.70
C ARG A 147 -8.77 -2.85 11.41
N ALA A 148 -9.46 -2.19 10.49
CA ALA A 148 -8.86 -1.75 9.24
C ALA A 148 -7.80 -0.67 9.48
N LEU A 149 -8.09 0.21 10.44
CA LEU A 149 -7.17 1.26 10.86
C LEU A 149 -5.88 0.75 11.48
N ALA A 150 -5.70 -0.56 11.71
CA ALA A 150 -4.48 -1.13 12.27
C ALA A 150 -3.22 -0.87 11.42
N VAL A 151 -3.36 -0.73 10.10
CA VAL A 151 -2.21 -0.54 9.20
C VAL A 151 -1.40 0.72 9.56
N LEU A 152 -2.09 1.82 9.86
CA LEU A 152 -1.47 3.12 10.14
C LEU A 152 -0.65 3.14 11.44
N PRO A 153 -1.19 2.78 12.63
CA PRO A 153 -0.42 2.75 13.86
C PRO A 153 0.71 1.73 13.79
N VAL A 154 0.52 0.56 13.17
CA VAL A 154 1.60 -0.43 12.97
C VAL A 154 2.72 0.17 12.11
N SER A 155 2.38 0.89 11.04
CA SER A 155 3.38 1.55 10.20
C SER A 155 4.08 2.71 10.92
N LEU A 156 3.35 3.46 11.75
CA LEU A 156 3.89 4.57 12.52
C LEU A 156 4.88 4.08 13.57
N THR A 157 4.51 3.08 14.37
CA THR A 157 5.39 2.53 15.42
C THR A 157 6.63 1.89 14.81
N ALA A 158 6.48 1.09 13.75
CA ALA A 158 7.61 0.52 13.03
C ALA A 158 8.55 1.60 12.48
N SER A 159 8.01 2.70 11.94
CA SER A 159 8.81 3.83 11.42
C SER A 159 9.53 4.58 12.55
N MET A 160 8.88 4.81 13.68
CA MET A 160 9.50 5.43 14.85
C MET A 160 10.66 4.57 15.37
N THR A 161 10.46 3.26 15.51
CA THR A 161 11.52 2.33 15.91
C THR A 161 12.65 2.27 14.88
N ALA A 162 12.33 2.32 13.58
CA ALA A 162 13.33 2.37 12.51
C ALA A 162 14.21 3.62 12.60
N GLN A 163 13.62 4.78 12.93
CA GLN A 163 14.37 6.02 13.14
C GLN A 163 15.20 5.98 14.42
N GLN A 164 14.71 5.36 15.50
CA GLN A 164 15.47 5.22 16.74
C GLN A 164 16.67 4.27 16.59
N CYS A 165 16.50 3.18 15.82
CA CYS A 165 17.51 2.15 15.61
C CYS A 165 18.24 2.28 14.26
N ARG A 166 18.49 3.52 13.82
CA ARG A 166 19.17 3.82 12.55
C ARG A 166 20.68 3.77 12.69
N HIS A 167 21.36 3.21 11.69
CA HIS A 167 22.81 3.17 11.62
C HIS A 167 23.31 3.24 10.17
N TYR A 168 24.59 3.56 9.99
CA TYR A 168 25.20 3.48 8.66
C TYR A 168 25.37 2.02 8.25
N LYS A 169 25.25 1.77 6.94
CA LYS A 169 25.58 0.45 6.39
C LYS A 169 27.08 0.19 6.57
N PRO A 170 27.49 -1.04 6.94
CA PRO A 170 28.90 -1.38 7.03
C PRO A 170 29.58 -1.16 5.68
N CYS A 171 30.88 -0.84 5.72
CA CYS A 171 31.70 -0.70 4.52
C CYS A 171 31.53 -1.94 3.63
N ARG A 172 31.21 -1.71 2.35
CA ARG A 172 30.85 -2.77 1.40
C ARG A 172 31.92 -3.87 1.42
N GLY A 173 31.51 -5.09 1.75
CA GLY A 173 32.29 -6.31 1.48
C GLY A 173 32.50 -6.54 -0.03
N PRO A 174 33.08 -7.67 -0.44
CA PRO A 174 33.37 -7.95 -1.84
C PRO A 174 32.15 -7.72 -2.74
N ARG A 175 32.37 -7.02 -3.86
CA ARG A 175 31.32 -6.57 -4.76
C ARG A 175 30.58 -7.79 -5.31
N GLN A 176 29.33 -8.00 -4.87
CA GLN A 176 28.49 -9.08 -5.39
C GLN A 176 28.36 -8.97 -6.91
N THR A 177 28.32 -10.12 -7.58
CA THR A 177 28.12 -10.16 -9.04
C THR A 177 26.76 -9.57 -9.40
N LEU A 178 26.66 -8.98 -10.61
CA LEU A 178 25.39 -8.42 -11.11
C LEU A 178 24.27 -9.47 -11.07
N ARG A 179 24.59 -10.73 -11.44
CA ARG A 179 23.63 -11.84 -11.45
C ARG A 179 23.04 -12.10 -10.08
N ALA A 180 23.86 -12.18 -9.03
CA ALA A 180 23.39 -12.40 -7.66
C ALA A 180 22.49 -11.24 -7.18
N ARG A 181 22.85 -10.00 -7.50
CA ARG A 181 22.04 -8.82 -7.17
C ARG A 181 20.68 -8.85 -7.85
N LEU A 182 20.66 -9.14 -9.15
CA LEU A 182 19.41 -9.28 -9.93
C LEU A 182 18.55 -10.44 -9.43
N TYR A 183 19.16 -11.55 -9.03
CA TYR A 183 18.44 -12.68 -8.45
C TYR A 183 17.73 -12.30 -7.15
N HIS A 184 18.43 -11.65 -6.21
CA HIS A 184 17.81 -11.19 -4.95
C HIS A 184 16.72 -10.13 -5.18
N LEU A 185 16.94 -9.18 -6.10
CA LEU A 185 15.94 -8.20 -6.48
C LEU A 185 14.71 -8.86 -7.10
N GLY A 186 14.92 -9.81 -8.02
CA GLY A 186 13.86 -10.57 -8.66
C GLY A 186 13.05 -11.39 -7.67
N LEU A 187 13.72 -12.06 -6.72
CA LEU A 187 13.04 -12.82 -5.67
C LEU A 187 12.21 -11.92 -4.76
N ALA A 188 12.74 -10.77 -4.34
CA ALA A 188 12.01 -9.80 -3.53
C ALA A 188 10.82 -9.19 -4.28
N TYR A 189 11.01 -8.87 -5.58
CA TYR A 189 9.94 -8.38 -6.44
C TYR A 189 8.83 -9.41 -6.61
N LEU A 190 9.19 -10.67 -6.87
CA LEU A 190 8.23 -11.77 -7.01
C LEU A 190 7.49 -12.02 -5.70
N ALA A 191 8.17 -12.02 -4.56
CA ALA A 191 7.55 -12.21 -3.25
C ALA A 191 6.47 -11.16 -2.94
N PHE A 192 6.68 -9.91 -3.39
CA PHE A 192 5.68 -8.84 -3.23
C PHE A 192 4.56 -8.92 -4.27
N THR A 193 4.90 -9.16 -5.54
CA THR A 193 3.94 -9.05 -6.65
C THR A 193 3.14 -10.32 -6.92
N ALA A 194 3.66 -11.51 -6.58
CA ALA A 194 2.97 -12.77 -6.85
C ALA A 194 1.62 -12.90 -6.13
N PRO A 195 1.47 -12.54 -4.83
CA PRO A 195 0.17 -12.56 -4.16
C PRO A 195 -0.83 -11.61 -4.82
N LEU A 196 -0.38 -10.41 -5.21
CA LEU A 196 -1.22 -9.42 -5.90
C LEU A 196 -1.64 -9.91 -7.30
N ALA A 197 -0.70 -10.46 -8.06
CA ALA A 197 -0.95 -11.00 -9.39
C ALA A 197 -1.91 -12.20 -9.32
N TYR A 198 -1.74 -13.07 -8.33
CA TYR A 198 -2.66 -14.17 -8.06
C TYR A 198 -4.08 -13.65 -7.77
N CYS A 199 -4.23 -12.68 -6.87
CA CYS A 199 -5.52 -12.07 -6.58
C CYS A 199 -6.15 -11.39 -7.80
N ALA A 200 -5.37 -10.69 -8.62
CA ALA A 200 -5.85 -10.06 -9.86
C ALA A 200 -6.27 -11.10 -10.92
N PHE A 201 -5.51 -12.19 -11.04
CA PHE A 201 -5.83 -13.29 -11.94
C PHE A 201 -7.14 -13.99 -11.53
N CYS A 202 -7.28 -14.32 -10.24
CA CYS A 202 -8.50 -14.90 -9.69
C CYS A 202 -9.72 -14.00 -9.93
N ASN A 203 -9.57 -12.68 -9.80
CA ASN A 203 -10.64 -11.72 -10.09
C ASN A 203 -11.07 -11.72 -11.56
N THR A 204 -10.08 -11.74 -12.46
CA THR A 204 -10.33 -11.77 -13.90
C THR A 204 -11.10 -13.04 -14.27
N ALA A 205 -10.75 -14.17 -13.66
CA ALA A 205 -11.48 -15.43 -13.82
C ALA A 205 -12.93 -15.33 -13.29
N ALA A 206 -13.16 -14.72 -12.12
CA ALA A 206 -14.51 -14.54 -11.56
C ALA A 206 -15.40 -13.63 -12.44
N THR A 207 -14.84 -12.51 -12.91
CA THR A 207 -15.54 -11.58 -13.82
C THR A 207 -15.87 -12.24 -15.15
N ALA A 208 -14.97 -13.09 -15.66
CA ALA A 208 -15.20 -13.88 -16.87
C ALA A 208 -16.34 -14.90 -16.71
N ARG A 209 -16.50 -15.51 -15.51
CA ARG A 209 -17.65 -16.39 -15.21
C ARG A 209 -18.97 -15.61 -15.22
N TYR A 210 -19.03 -14.49 -14.50
CA TYR A 210 -20.25 -13.67 -14.44
C TYR A 210 -20.68 -13.12 -15.81
N THR A 211 -19.71 -12.68 -16.62
CA THR A 211 -19.98 -12.23 -17.99
C THR A 211 -20.44 -13.38 -18.88
N ALA A 212 -19.90 -14.59 -18.72
CA ALA A 212 -20.38 -15.76 -19.43
C ALA A 212 -21.82 -16.14 -19.02
N ASP A 213 -22.15 -16.11 -17.73
CA ASP A 213 -23.49 -16.43 -17.23
C ASP A 213 -24.53 -15.40 -17.69
N THR A 214 -24.18 -14.11 -17.71
CA THR A 214 -25.06 -13.05 -18.23
C THR A 214 -25.27 -13.16 -19.74
N ILE A 215 -24.22 -13.45 -20.51
CA ILE A 215 -24.35 -13.75 -21.96
C ILE A 215 -25.26 -14.96 -22.17
N SER A 216 -25.08 -16.03 -21.38
CA SER A 216 -25.93 -17.22 -21.46
C SER A 216 -27.39 -16.91 -21.12
N ALA A 217 -27.65 -16.07 -20.12
CA ALA A 217 -29.00 -15.65 -19.74
C ALA A 217 -29.68 -14.79 -20.82
N VAL A 218 -28.95 -13.84 -21.42
CA VAL A 218 -29.44 -12.99 -22.51
C VAL A 218 -29.72 -13.82 -23.77
N LEU A 219 -28.83 -14.77 -24.10
CA LEU A 219 -29.05 -15.68 -25.23
C LEU A 219 -30.20 -16.66 -24.94
N GLY A 220 -30.42 -17.03 -23.68
CA GLY A 220 -31.58 -17.81 -23.24
C GLY A 220 -32.93 -17.13 -23.50
N TRP A 221 -32.96 -15.80 -23.61
CA TRP A 221 -34.15 -15.06 -24.03
C TRP A 221 -34.45 -15.21 -25.55
N LEU A 222 -33.43 -15.55 -26.36
CA LEU A 222 -33.57 -15.82 -27.80
C LEU A 222 -34.10 -17.22 -28.13
N ARG A 223 -34.76 -17.89 -27.18
CA ARG A 223 -35.39 -19.23 -27.36
C ARG A 223 -36.39 -19.32 -28.52
N VAL A 224 -36.81 -18.20 -29.09
CA VAL A 224 -37.63 -18.12 -30.31
C VAL A 224 -36.89 -18.69 -31.54
N PHE A 225 -35.55 -18.67 -31.56
CA PHE A 225 -34.72 -19.22 -32.65
C PHE A 225 -33.64 -20.17 -32.11
N PRO A 226 -33.97 -21.45 -31.84
CA PRO A 226 -33.10 -22.35 -31.09
C PRO A 226 -31.74 -22.63 -31.75
N SER A 227 -31.68 -22.68 -33.09
CA SER A 227 -30.42 -22.88 -33.83
C SER A 227 -29.49 -21.67 -33.77
N LEU A 228 -30.04 -20.46 -33.86
CA LEU A 228 -29.29 -19.20 -33.80
C LEU A 228 -28.76 -18.94 -32.39
N GLY A 229 -29.59 -19.19 -31.36
CA GLY A 229 -29.18 -19.05 -29.96
C GLY A 229 -28.03 -19.98 -29.59
N SER A 230 -28.11 -21.26 -29.98
CA SER A 230 -27.05 -22.23 -29.70
C SER A 230 -25.73 -21.90 -30.43
N PHE A 231 -25.81 -21.44 -31.68
CA PHE A 231 -24.63 -21.01 -32.44
C PHE A 231 -23.96 -19.77 -31.82
N LEU A 232 -24.75 -18.75 -31.46
CA LEU A 232 -24.23 -17.54 -30.83
C LEU A 232 -23.63 -17.81 -29.45
N GLU A 233 -24.23 -18.71 -28.67
CA GLU A 233 -23.69 -19.14 -27.37
C GLU A 233 -22.35 -19.85 -27.53
N GLN A 234 -22.23 -20.76 -28.51
CA GLN A 234 -20.97 -21.44 -28.81
C GLN A 234 -19.89 -20.46 -29.25
N LEU A 235 -20.21 -19.48 -30.09
CA LEU A 235 -19.25 -18.48 -30.59
C LEU A 235 -18.81 -17.50 -29.50
N LEU A 236 -19.76 -16.94 -28.75
CA LEU A 236 -19.51 -15.91 -27.73
C LEU A 236 -18.84 -16.47 -26.47
N LEU A 237 -19.13 -17.73 -26.10
CA LEU A 237 -18.53 -18.37 -24.93
C LEU A 237 -17.28 -19.20 -25.24
N LEU A 238 -16.85 -19.31 -26.51
CA LEU A 238 -15.63 -20.04 -26.89
C LEU A 238 -14.37 -19.54 -26.15
N PRO A 239 -14.13 -18.22 -26.02
CA PRO A 239 -12.99 -17.70 -25.26
C PRO A 239 -13.05 -18.07 -23.77
N TYR A 240 -14.25 -18.00 -23.18
CA TYR A 240 -14.48 -18.39 -21.78
C TYR A 240 -14.29 -19.89 -21.57
N ARG A 241 -14.77 -20.75 -22.48
CA ARG A 241 -14.57 -22.21 -22.40
C ARG A 241 -13.10 -22.60 -22.55
N ALA A 242 -12.36 -21.96 -23.45
CA ALA A 242 -10.92 -22.14 -23.58
C ALA A 242 -10.17 -21.70 -22.31
N TRP A 243 -10.53 -20.54 -21.76
CA TRP A 243 -10.00 -20.07 -20.48
C TRP A 243 -10.34 -21.01 -19.31
N ARG A 244 -11.58 -21.53 -19.27
CA ARG A 244 -12.06 -22.47 -18.26
C ARG A 244 -11.28 -23.79 -18.30
N LEU A 245 -11.03 -24.35 -19.48
CA LEU A 245 -10.22 -25.56 -19.63
C LEU A 245 -8.78 -25.36 -19.12
N LEU A 246 -8.18 -24.19 -19.38
CA LEU A 246 -6.84 -23.84 -18.90
C LEU A 246 -6.80 -23.64 -17.37
N THR A 247 -7.86 -23.10 -16.77
CA THR A 247 -7.90 -22.75 -15.34
C THR A 247 -8.42 -23.87 -14.44
N GLU A 248 -9.40 -24.66 -14.90
CA GLU A 248 -9.89 -25.85 -14.19
C GLU A 248 -8.86 -26.98 -14.21
N GLY A 249 -8.13 -27.18 -15.31
CA GLY A 249 -7.03 -28.15 -15.38
C GLY A 249 -5.87 -27.84 -14.44
N ALA A 250 -5.78 -26.61 -13.94
CA ALA A 250 -4.76 -26.16 -12.99
C ALA A 250 -5.28 -25.99 -11.54
N GLY A 251 -6.53 -26.37 -11.25
CA GLY A 251 -7.07 -26.41 -9.89
C GLY A 251 -7.59 -25.09 -9.31
N PHE A 252 -7.79 -24.04 -10.12
CA PHE A 252 -8.23 -22.71 -9.66
C PHE A 252 -9.78 -22.57 -9.53
N GLY A 253 -10.48 -23.66 -9.22
CA GLY A 253 -11.94 -23.75 -9.25
C GLY A 253 -12.64 -23.40 -7.93
N ALA A 254 -13.67 -22.56 -8.01
CA ALA A 254 -14.74 -22.32 -7.03
C ALA A 254 -14.51 -21.44 -5.77
N GLY A 255 -13.29 -21.27 -5.23
CA GLY A 255 -13.10 -20.45 -4.00
C GLY A 255 -13.09 -18.91 -4.18
N SER A 256 -13.10 -18.43 -5.42
CA SER A 256 -12.38 -17.22 -5.86
C SER A 256 -13.16 -15.88 -5.87
N PHE A 257 -14.43 -15.86 -5.44
CA PHE A 257 -15.23 -14.62 -5.33
C PHE A 257 -15.22 -14.05 -3.91
N GLN A 258 -14.94 -14.88 -2.91
CA GLN A 258 -14.99 -14.53 -1.49
C GLN A 258 -13.85 -13.58 -1.07
N GLU A 259 -12.74 -13.53 -1.79
CA GLU A 259 -11.60 -12.67 -1.46
C GLU A 259 -11.87 -11.18 -1.72
N TRP A 260 -12.68 -10.83 -2.73
CA TRP A 260 -13.06 -9.44 -3.00
C TRP A 260 -14.15 -8.94 -2.08
N GLU A 261 -15.07 -9.80 -1.65
CA GLU A 261 -15.97 -9.47 -0.55
C GLU A 261 -15.16 -9.06 0.68
N LYS A 262 -14.07 -9.77 1.02
CA LYS A 262 -13.20 -9.38 2.15
C LYS A 262 -12.49 -8.04 1.94
N VAL A 263 -12.00 -7.75 0.74
CA VAL A 263 -11.38 -6.45 0.42
C VAL A 263 -12.42 -5.34 0.48
N TYR A 264 -13.62 -5.57 -0.05
CA TYR A 264 -14.71 -4.61 -0.03
C TYR A 264 -15.24 -4.40 1.39
N GLU A 265 -15.48 -5.46 2.14
CA GLU A 265 -15.79 -5.45 3.58
C GLU A 265 -14.71 -4.72 4.36
N PHE A 266 -13.44 -4.87 4.01
CA PHE A 266 -12.35 -4.14 4.66
C PHE A 266 -12.30 -2.65 4.29
N VAL A 267 -12.51 -2.31 3.01
CA VAL A 267 -12.60 -0.91 2.59
C VAL A 267 -13.83 -0.25 3.23
N GLN A 268 -14.94 -0.99 3.35
CA GLN A 268 -16.12 -0.57 4.10
C GLN A 268 -15.84 -0.49 5.60
N SER A 269 -15.03 -1.38 6.17
CA SER A 269 -14.72 -1.35 7.60
C SER A 269 -13.89 -0.13 7.99
N PHE A 270 -13.01 0.36 7.11
CA PHE A 270 -12.40 1.68 7.28
C PHE A 270 -13.43 2.80 7.36
N GLN A 271 -14.46 2.77 6.51
CA GLN A 271 -15.49 3.82 6.49
C GLN A 271 -16.39 3.72 7.73
N SER A 272 -16.80 2.52 8.12
CA SER A 272 -17.64 2.32 9.30
C SER A 272 -16.88 2.64 10.60
N GLU A 273 -15.60 2.29 10.72
CA GLU A 273 -14.77 2.71 11.87
C GLU A 273 -14.65 4.24 11.95
N ARG A 274 -14.49 4.91 10.81
CA ARG A 274 -14.48 6.39 10.76
C ARG A 274 -15.82 6.98 11.21
N GLN A 275 -16.94 6.41 10.78
CA GLN A 275 -18.28 6.85 11.19
C GLN A 275 -18.50 6.64 12.69
N GLN A 276 -18.11 5.50 13.25
CA GLN A 276 -18.20 5.23 14.69
C GLN A 276 -17.37 6.23 15.51
N LEU A 277 -16.16 6.58 15.05
CA LEU A 277 -15.35 7.61 15.70
C LEU A 277 -16.03 8.99 15.62
N ALA A 278 -16.64 9.33 14.49
CA ALA A 278 -17.38 10.58 14.33
C ALA A 278 -18.59 10.68 15.26
N TYR A 279 -19.38 9.60 15.40
CA TYR A 279 -20.46 9.54 16.38
C TYR A 279 -19.94 9.74 17.81
N LYS A 280 -18.81 9.13 18.18
CA LYS A 280 -18.17 9.32 19.49
C LYS A 280 -17.71 10.76 19.73
N VAL A 281 -17.13 11.43 18.72
CA VAL A 281 -16.73 12.84 18.82
C VAL A 281 -17.94 13.75 19.04
N LEU A 282 -19.07 13.46 18.39
CA LEU A 282 -20.32 14.19 18.61
C LEU A 282 -21.08 13.75 19.87
N GLY A 283 -20.56 12.78 20.63
CA GLY A 283 -21.23 12.25 21.83
C GLY A 283 -22.55 11.52 21.54
N LEU A 284 -22.71 10.99 20.33
CA LEU A 284 -23.92 10.32 19.86
C LEU A 284 -23.75 8.79 19.84
N ARG A 285 -24.87 8.07 19.83
CA ARG A 285 -24.89 6.62 19.61
C ARG A 285 -24.69 6.32 18.12
N ASP A 286 -24.12 5.16 17.82
CA ASP A 286 -23.98 4.68 16.44
C ASP A 286 -25.36 4.62 15.77
N GLY A 287 -25.49 5.25 14.60
CA GLY A 287 -26.76 5.30 13.86
C GLY A 287 -27.77 6.34 14.36
N ALA A 288 -27.35 7.33 15.16
CA ALA A 288 -28.22 8.45 15.56
C ALA A 288 -28.83 9.17 14.33
N PRO A 289 -30.09 9.62 14.41
CA PRO A 289 -30.77 10.28 13.29
C PRO A 289 -30.11 11.61 12.95
N MET A 290 -30.27 12.03 11.70
CA MET A 290 -29.62 13.23 11.16
C MET A 290 -29.95 14.51 11.93
N GLU A 291 -31.16 14.59 12.50
CA GLU A 291 -31.58 15.70 13.35
C GLU A 291 -30.74 15.82 14.64
N GLU A 292 -30.44 14.68 15.27
CA GLU A 292 -29.58 14.61 16.46
C GLU A 292 -28.13 14.97 16.12
N ILE A 293 -27.63 14.53 14.96
CA ILE A 293 -26.31 14.91 14.43
C ILE A 293 -26.22 16.43 14.27
N HIS A 294 -27.22 17.05 13.63
CA HIS A 294 -27.28 18.49 13.42
C HIS A 294 -27.43 19.28 14.72
N LYS A 295 -28.13 18.72 15.71
CA LYS A 295 -28.32 19.34 17.02
C LYS A 295 -27.02 19.32 17.82
N SER A 296 -26.41 18.15 17.98
CA SER A 296 -25.14 17.99 18.71
C SER A 296 -24.02 18.83 18.09
N TYR A 297 -23.90 18.83 16.76
CA TYR A 297 -22.94 19.68 16.06
C TYR A 297 -23.10 21.17 16.41
N ARG A 298 -24.34 21.70 16.35
CA ARG A 298 -24.62 23.10 16.68
C ARG A 298 -24.30 23.45 18.14
N GLU A 299 -24.53 22.52 19.06
CA GLU A 299 -24.21 22.70 20.48
C GLU A 299 -22.69 22.69 20.72
N LEU A 300 -21.97 21.73 20.14
CA LEU A 300 -20.52 21.60 20.26
C LEU A 300 -19.76 22.74 19.59
N VAL A 301 -20.22 23.21 18.43
CA VAL A 301 -19.64 24.38 17.74
C VAL A 301 -19.76 25.64 18.61
N LYS A 302 -20.91 25.87 19.24
CA LYS A 302 -21.09 27.01 20.15
C LYS A 302 -20.19 26.89 21.38
N LEU A 303 -20.08 25.68 21.94
CA LEU A 303 -19.28 25.40 23.13
C LEU A 303 -17.78 25.62 22.87
N TRP A 304 -17.28 25.19 21.71
CA TRP A 304 -15.85 25.19 21.37
C TRP A 304 -15.45 26.29 20.37
N HIS A 305 -16.32 27.26 20.07
CA HIS A 305 -15.97 28.36 19.17
C HIS A 305 -14.75 29.12 19.71
N PRO A 306 -13.74 29.42 18.88
CA PRO A 306 -12.50 30.08 19.31
C PRO A 306 -12.75 31.46 19.93
N ASP A 307 -13.78 32.18 19.46
CA ASP A 307 -14.13 33.50 20.03
C ASP A 307 -14.61 33.45 21.48
N HIS A 308 -15.30 32.38 21.89
CA HIS A 308 -15.81 32.23 23.27
C HIS A 308 -14.75 31.66 24.22
N ASN A 309 -13.71 31.01 23.68
CA ASN A 309 -12.73 30.25 24.45
C ASN A 309 -11.31 30.82 24.33
N ARG A 310 -11.15 32.15 24.32
CA ARG A 310 -9.85 32.83 24.17
C ARG A 310 -8.81 32.45 25.22
N HIS A 311 -9.25 32.04 26.42
CA HIS A 311 -8.39 31.59 27.52
C HIS A 311 -7.82 30.17 27.31
N ARG A 312 -8.41 29.38 26.41
CA ARG A 312 -8.00 28.01 26.05
C ARG A 312 -8.03 27.81 24.53
N ALA A 313 -7.49 28.79 23.81
CA ALA A 313 -7.62 28.89 22.36
C ALA A 313 -7.15 27.62 21.62
N GLU A 314 -6.00 27.06 21.99
CA GLU A 314 -5.47 25.85 21.36
C GLU A 314 -6.36 24.62 21.55
N GLU A 315 -6.94 24.44 22.73
CA GLU A 315 -7.83 23.31 23.01
C GLU A 315 -9.16 23.46 22.28
N ALA A 316 -9.72 24.68 22.29
CA ALA A 316 -10.96 25.00 21.60
C ALA A 316 -10.82 24.85 20.09
N GLU A 317 -9.71 25.31 19.50
CA GLU A 317 -9.41 25.12 18.08
C GLU A 317 -9.32 23.64 17.70
N ARG A 318 -8.57 22.83 18.48
CA ARG A 318 -8.50 21.38 18.25
C ARG A 318 -9.87 20.72 18.29
N ARG A 319 -10.67 21.00 19.33
CA ARG A 319 -12.02 20.45 19.49
C ARG A 319 -12.96 20.90 18.39
N PHE A 320 -12.87 22.16 17.98
CA PHE A 320 -13.67 22.71 16.89
C PHE A 320 -13.37 21.98 15.56
N ILE A 321 -12.09 21.77 15.24
CA ILE A 321 -11.67 21.02 14.05
C ILE A 321 -12.16 19.57 14.11
N GLU A 322 -12.02 18.90 15.27
CA GLU A 322 -12.52 17.53 15.47
C GLU A 322 -14.04 17.42 15.23
N VAL A 323 -14.82 18.34 15.81
CA VAL A 323 -16.28 18.37 15.70
C VAL A 323 -16.72 18.63 14.26
N GLN A 324 -16.05 19.56 13.57
CA GLN A 324 -16.34 19.85 12.17
C GLN A 324 -16.02 18.64 11.27
N ALA A 325 -14.85 18.02 11.44
CA ALA A 325 -14.47 16.83 10.69
C ALA A 325 -15.44 15.66 10.93
N ALA A 326 -15.90 15.47 12.18
CA ALA A 326 -16.88 14.46 12.54
C ALA A 326 -18.23 14.72 11.85
N TYR A 327 -18.74 15.95 11.91
CA TYR A 327 -19.99 16.34 11.26
C TYR A 327 -19.93 16.12 9.74
N GLU A 328 -18.88 16.61 9.07
CA GLU A 328 -18.71 16.46 7.63
C GLU A 328 -18.69 14.99 7.20
N SER A 329 -18.05 14.12 8.00
CA SER A 329 -17.97 12.69 7.71
C SER A 329 -19.32 11.96 7.80
N LEU A 330 -20.25 12.46 8.62
CA LEU A 330 -21.60 11.88 8.77
C LEU A 330 -22.61 12.51 7.79
N VAL A 331 -22.43 13.79 7.44
CA VAL A 331 -23.35 14.56 6.58
C VAL A 331 -23.11 14.33 5.09
N GLN A 332 -21.93 13.89 4.69
CA GLN A 332 -21.64 13.52 3.30
C GLN A 332 -21.75 12.00 3.06
N PRO A 333 -22.94 11.40 2.96
CA PRO A 333 -23.07 10.10 2.31
C PRO A 333 -22.96 10.33 0.80
N ARG A 334 -21.85 9.96 0.17
CA ARG A 334 -21.78 10.03 -1.29
C ARG A 334 -22.48 8.82 -1.90
N LYS A 335 -23.65 9.09 -2.53
CA LYS A 335 -24.38 8.30 -3.54
C LYS A 335 -24.13 6.80 -3.47
N ALA A 336 -25.01 6.08 -2.79
CA ALA A 336 -25.24 4.68 -3.12
C ALA A 336 -25.33 4.55 -4.65
N LYS A 337 -24.44 3.75 -5.25
CA LYS A 337 -24.55 3.37 -6.66
C LYS A 337 -25.90 2.65 -6.82
N PRO A 338 -26.63 2.86 -7.93
CA PRO A 338 -27.94 2.25 -8.12
C PRO A 338 -27.81 0.72 -8.12
N ALA A 339 -28.89 0.09 -7.66
CA ALA A 339 -29.08 -1.34 -7.48
C ALA A 339 -28.69 -2.19 -8.71
#